data_AF-A0A6G2V4Z2-F1
#
_entry.id   AF-A0A6G2V4Z2-F1
#
_cell.length_a   1.000
_cell.length_b   1.000
_cell.length_c   1.000
_cell.angle_alpha   90.00
_cell.angle_beta   90.00
_cell.angle_gamma   90.00
#
_symmetry.space_group_name_H-M   'P 1'
#
loop_
_entity.id
_entity.type
_entity.pdbx_description
1 polymer ?
#
loop_
_entity_poly.entity_id
_entity_poly.type
_entity_poly.pdbx_seq_one_letter_code
_entity_poly.pdbx_strand_id
1 'polypeptide(L)'
;QGTSAHPPHHEAAPHVALPGPSTDGGGAAEAVPATRAPEPVHTVQALAPTGGSAAHVADLVSGPVELVAAVRRLVRDMVVVATLEDAEDLVAAHPELTAVTGEGDLLSAHFAHGGSAGAPSLLEVQASVDEAAAELAGLAVRCTELAEAQRLAAGRRTESAALVEELGERRRAAERERAGVAQQLGRLAGQARGAAGEAERMDASAARAQEALERATEEAEELAERLLVAEEAAGDGADDEPDTGVRDRLAADGANARQTEMEARLQVRTHEERVKAL
;
A
#
# COMPACT_ATOMS: atom_id res chain seq x y z
N GLN A 1 -6.64 -32.44 22.01
CA GLN A 1 -5.59 -31.89 22.90
C GLN A 1 -4.46 -31.48 21.99
N GLY A 2 -4.37 -30.17 21.74
CA GLY A 2 -3.63 -29.58 20.63
C GLY A 2 -2.15 -29.43 20.90
N THR A 3 -1.37 -29.69 19.86
CA THR A 3 0.07 -29.52 19.73
C THR A 3 0.51 -28.08 20.01
N SER A 4 1.41 -27.92 20.99
CA SER A 4 2.04 -26.64 21.34
C SER A 4 3.21 -26.37 20.39
N ALA A 5 3.09 -25.30 19.61
CA ALA A 5 4.12 -24.80 18.70
C ALA A 5 5.06 -23.85 19.44
N HIS A 6 6.35 -24.12 19.32
CA HIS A 6 7.48 -23.35 19.82
C HIS A 6 7.76 -22.15 18.88
N PRO A 7 8.09 -20.94 19.37
CA PRO A 7 8.44 -19.81 18.51
C PRO A 7 9.95 -19.81 18.18
N PRO A 8 10.38 -19.33 16.99
CA PRO A 8 11.79 -19.08 16.73
C PRO A 8 12.19 -17.69 17.25
N HIS A 9 13.21 -17.66 18.11
CA HIS A 9 13.95 -16.45 18.45
C HIS A 9 14.94 -16.15 17.31
N HIS A 10 14.80 -14.99 16.67
CA HIS A 10 15.79 -14.45 15.75
C HIS A 10 16.95 -13.87 16.54
N GLU A 11 18.12 -14.49 16.40
CA GLU A 11 19.40 -14.08 16.97
C GLU A 11 19.94 -12.88 16.16
N ALA A 12 20.14 -11.75 16.85
CA ALA A 12 20.72 -10.54 16.29
C ALA A 12 22.24 -10.68 16.22
N ALA A 13 22.81 -10.57 15.02
CA ALA A 13 24.25 -10.50 14.81
C ALA A 13 24.79 -9.12 15.27
N PRO A 14 25.86 -9.06 16.08
CA PRO A 14 26.49 -7.80 16.43
C PRO A 14 27.42 -7.32 15.30
N HIS A 15 27.16 -6.12 14.81
CA HIS A 15 28.06 -5.35 13.96
C HIS A 15 29.37 -5.05 14.70
N VAL A 16 30.49 -5.47 14.14
CA VAL A 16 31.84 -5.02 14.55
C VAL A 16 32.10 -3.66 13.92
N ALA A 17 32.23 -2.64 14.77
CA ALA A 17 32.71 -1.31 14.42
C ALA A 17 34.23 -1.23 14.67
N LEU A 18 34.99 -0.77 13.67
CA LEU A 18 36.39 -0.36 13.82
C LEU A 18 36.48 1.17 13.61
N PRO A 19 37.22 1.91 14.47
CA PRO A 19 37.35 3.36 14.33
C PRO A 19 38.65 3.79 13.62
N GLY A 20 38.53 4.77 12.72
CA GLY A 20 39.52 5.82 12.38
C GLY A 20 40.73 5.41 11.50
N PRO A 21 41.29 6.35 10.70
CA PRO A 21 41.67 7.66 11.22
C PRO A 21 41.36 8.92 10.36
N SER A 22 41.20 10.01 11.10
CA SER A 22 41.59 11.43 10.86
C SER A 22 41.17 12.18 9.60
N THR A 23 40.40 13.25 9.85
CA THR A 23 40.25 14.44 9.00
C THR A 23 41.35 15.46 9.26
N ASP A 24 41.98 15.89 8.16
CA ASP A 24 42.38 17.24 7.73
C ASP A 24 42.83 18.33 8.71
N GLY A 25 43.96 18.96 8.34
CA GLY A 25 44.17 20.39 8.50
C GLY A 25 45.64 20.82 8.58
N GLY A 26 46.22 21.32 7.49
CA GLY A 26 47.49 22.04 7.53
C GLY A 26 48.19 22.17 6.18
N GLY A 27 47.90 23.27 5.47
CA GLY A 27 48.37 23.51 4.11
C GLY A 27 49.89 23.67 3.95
N ALA A 28 50.36 23.23 2.79
CA ALA A 28 51.57 23.73 2.15
C ALA A 28 51.31 23.70 0.63
N ALA A 29 51.33 24.88 0.02
CA ALA A 29 51.28 25.05 -1.41
C ALA A 29 52.58 24.49 -2.01
N GLU A 30 52.48 23.45 -2.82
CA GLU A 30 53.57 22.98 -3.65
C GLU A 30 53.09 22.93 -5.11
N ALA A 31 53.91 23.56 -5.95
CA ALA A 31 53.58 23.95 -7.31
C ALA A 31 53.21 22.73 -8.17
N VAL A 32 52.08 22.86 -8.87
CA VAL A 32 51.67 21.97 -9.96
C VAL A 32 52.72 22.06 -11.07
N PRO A 33 53.51 21.01 -11.36
CA PRO A 33 54.17 20.96 -12.64
C PRO A 33 53.05 20.81 -13.68
N ALA A 34 53.00 21.72 -14.64
CA ALA A 34 52.13 21.59 -15.80
C ALA A 34 52.46 20.25 -16.48
N THR A 35 51.63 19.24 -16.23
CA THR A 35 51.71 17.95 -16.90
C THR A 35 51.43 18.24 -18.36
N ARG A 36 52.53 18.33 -19.12
CA ARG A 36 52.55 18.37 -20.57
C ARG A 36 51.54 17.33 -21.06
N ALA A 37 50.58 17.79 -21.85
CA ALA A 37 49.60 16.90 -22.48
C ALA A 37 50.37 15.71 -23.06
N PRO A 38 49.93 14.46 -22.82
CA PRO A 38 50.57 13.32 -23.44
C PRO A 38 50.54 13.57 -24.94
N GLU A 39 51.73 13.69 -25.53
CA GLU A 39 51.86 13.69 -26.98
C GLU A 39 51.15 12.44 -27.49
N PRO A 40 50.43 12.51 -28.62
CA PRO A 40 49.62 11.40 -29.09
C PRO A 40 50.52 10.17 -29.17
N VAL A 41 50.26 9.19 -28.30
CA VAL A 41 50.91 7.89 -28.37
C VAL A 41 50.48 7.33 -29.72
N HIS A 42 51.42 7.32 -30.66
CA HIS A 42 51.14 6.97 -32.03
C HIS A 42 50.80 5.49 -32.08
N THR A 43 49.50 5.19 -32.12
CA THR A 43 48.97 3.86 -32.44
C THR A 43 49.64 3.38 -33.73
N VAL A 44 50.45 2.33 -33.62
CA VAL A 44 50.94 1.58 -34.77
C VAL A 44 49.75 0.83 -35.33
N GLN A 45 48.98 1.50 -36.18
CA GLN A 45 47.86 0.87 -36.85
C GLN A 45 48.44 -0.02 -37.96
N ALA A 46 48.49 -1.32 -37.71
CA ALA A 46 48.82 -2.32 -38.72
C ALA A 46 47.69 -2.32 -39.77
N LEU A 47 47.81 -1.47 -40.80
CA LEU A 47 47.02 -1.61 -42.01
C LEU A 47 47.56 -2.82 -42.76
N ALA A 48 46.89 -3.97 -42.60
CA ALA A 48 47.03 -5.05 -43.55
C ALA A 48 46.67 -4.51 -44.96
N PRO A 49 47.51 -4.70 -45.99
CA PRO A 49 47.20 -4.24 -47.34
C PRO A 49 45.95 -4.97 -47.85
N THR A 50 44.83 -4.26 -47.89
CA THR A 50 43.57 -4.73 -48.49
C THR A 50 43.63 -4.51 -49.99
N GLY A 51 44.25 -5.47 -50.69
CA GLY A 51 44.39 -5.49 -52.13
C GLY A 51 45.78 -5.99 -52.49
N GLY A 52 45.87 -6.98 -53.37
CA GLY A 52 47.09 -7.71 -53.75
C GLY A 52 48.18 -6.88 -54.44
N SER A 53 48.43 -5.65 -53.99
CA SER A 53 49.58 -4.84 -54.34
C SER A 53 50.53 -4.83 -53.15
N ALA A 54 51.76 -5.27 -53.38
CA ALA A 54 52.83 -5.26 -52.41
C ALA A 54 53.07 -3.81 -51.90
N ALA A 55 53.13 -3.61 -50.59
CA ALA A 55 53.24 -2.28 -49.96
C ALA A 55 54.65 -2.05 -49.39
N HIS A 56 55.28 -0.92 -49.67
CA HIS A 56 56.60 -0.62 -49.10
C HIS A 56 56.54 -0.47 -47.58
N VAL A 57 57.43 -1.14 -46.86
CA VAL A 57 57.51 -1.06 -45.39
C VAL A 57 57.71 0.40 -44.93
N ALA A 58 58.46 1.19 -45.71
CA ALA A 58 58.73 2.60 -45.43
C ALA A 58 57.45 3.45 -45.28
N ASP A 59 56.36 3.09 -45.99
CA ASP A 59 55.10 3.82 -45.98
C ASP A 59 54.23 3.47 -44.76
N LEU A 60 54.51 2.33 -44.12
CA LEU A 60 53.80 1.86 -42.92
C LEU A 60 54.41 2.39 -41.61
N VAL A 61 55.61 3.00 -41.68
CA VAL A 61 56.30 3.57 -40.51
C VAL A 61 55.90 5.03 -40.29
N SER A 62 55.43 5.32 -39.08
CA SER A 62 55.05 6.65 -38.59
C SER A 62 55.75 6.99 -37.28
N GLY A 63 56.00 8.27 -37.01
CA GLY A 63 56.69 8.73 -35.81
C GLY A 63 57.42 10.08 -36.00
N PRO A 64 58.29 10.47 -35.05
CA PRO A 64 59.07 11.70 -35.14
C PRO A 64 59.93 11.76 -36.41
N VAL A 65 59.89 12.89 -37.11
CA VAL A 65 60.47 13.05 -38.46
C VAL A 65 61.95 12.64 -38.54
N GLU A 66 62.72 12.92 -37.48
CA GLU A 66 64.15 12.61 -37.38
C GLU A 66 64.42 11.10 -37.32
N LEU A 67 63.57 10.34 -36.64
CA LEU A 67 63.69 8.89 -36.49
C LEU A 67 63.12 8.16 -37.71
N VAL A 68 61.97 8.62 -38.21
CA VAL A 68 61.30 8.02 -39.38
C VAL A 68 62.17 8.14 -40.63
N ALA A 69 62.86 9.27 -40.82
CA ALA A 69 63.77 9.42 -41.96
C ALA A 69 64.90 8.37 -41.94
N ALA A 70 65.46 8.07 -40.76
CA ALA A 70 66.48 7.05 -40.60
C ALA A 70 65.93 5.63 -40.81
N VAL A 71 64.75 5.32 -40.25
CA VAL A 71 64.11 4.00 -40.38
C VAL A 71 63.67 3.74 -41.82
N ARG A 72 63.07 4.73 -42.51
CA ARG A 72 62.69 4.62 -43.94
C ARG A 72 63.89 4.38 -44.85
N ARG A 73 65.07 4.91 -44.50
CA ARG A 73 66.32 4.63 -45.20
C ARG A 73 66.73 3.17 -45.02
N LEU A 74 66.54 2.61 -43.82
CA LEU A 74 66.90 1.23 -43.48
C LEU A 74 65.98 0.20 -44.15
N VAL A 75 64.69 0.50 -44.30
CA VAL A 75 63.68 -0.42 -44.86
C VAL A 75 63.26 -0.09 -46.30
N ARG A 76 64.04 0.74 -47.00
CA ARG A 76 63.66 1.31 -48.31
C ARG A 76 63.31 0.26 -49.36
N ASP A 77 64.11 -0.79 -49.42
CA ASP A 77 63.99 -1.83 -50.43
C ASP A 77 63.18 -3.04 -49.92
N MET A 78 62.43 -2.85 -48.81
CA MET A 78 61.56 -3.87 -48.20
C MET A 78 60.10 -3.66 -48.58
N VAL A 79 59.43 -4.75 -48.94
CA VAL A 79 58.03 -4.74 -49.39
C VAL A 79 57.23 -5.81 -48.66
N VAL A 80 56.11 -5.42 -48.08
CA VAL A 80 55.16 -6.32 -47.42
C VAL A 80 54.33 -7.04 -48.47
N VAL A 81 54.29 -8.36 -48.37
CA VAL A 81 53.50 -9.26 -49.21
C VAL A 81 52.57 -10.12 -48.35
N ALA A 82 51.48 -10.59 -48.93
CA ALA A 82 50.47 -11.34 -48.18
C ALA A 82 50.92 -12.79 -47.91
N THR A 83 51.58 -13.42 -48.87
CA THR A 83 51.98 -14.83 -48.80
C THR A 83 53.44 -15.03 -49.21
N LEU A 84 53.98 -16.22 -48.89
CA LEU A 84 55.32 -16.62 -49.31
C LEU A 84 55.41 -16.82 -50.84
N GLU A 85 54.32 -17.28 -51.47
CA GLU A 85 54.22 -17.40 -52.93
C GLU A 85 54.34 -16.02 -53.60
N ASP A 86 53.63 -15.02 -53.08
CA ASP A 86 53.79 -13.62 -53.54
C ASP A 86 55.21 -13.09 -53.31
N ALA A 87 55.87 -13.53 -52.24
CA ALA A 87 57.26 -13.17 -51.94
C ALA A 87 58.22 -13.72 -53.01
N GLU A 88 58.04 -14.99 -53.41
CA GLU A 88 58.85 -15.65 -54.43
C GLU A 88 58.67 -14.97 -55.80
N ASP A 89 57.43 -14.71 -56.20
CA ASP A 89 57.10 -14.03 -57.46
C ASP A 89 57.71 -12.62 -57.51
N LEU A 90 57.61 -11.86 -56.41
CA LEU A 90 58.16 -10.51 -56.31
C LEU A 90 59.68 -10.50 -56.45
N VAL A 91 60.38 -11.37 -55.72
CA VAL A 91 61.84 -11.44 -55.75
C VAL A 91 62.36 -11.96 -57.08
N ALA A 92 61.64 -12.87 -57.74
CA ALA A 92 61.97 -13.35 -59.08
C ALA A 92 61.87 -12.24 -60.14
N ALA A 93 60.85 -11.37 -60.03
CA ALA A 93 60.66 -10.22 -60.92
C ALA A 93 61.62 -9.05 -60.59
N HIS A 94 61.92 -8.84 -59.31
CA HIS A 94 62.71 -7.72 -58.78
C HIS A 94 63.77 -8.21 -57.78
N PRO A 95 64.92 -8.72 -58.25
CA PRO A 95 65.97 -9.29 -57.40
C PRO A 95 66.58 -8.31 -56.38
N GLU A 96 66.40 -7.00 -56.59
CA GLU A 96 66.85 -5.92 -55.71
C GLU A 96 65.99 -5.71 -54.46
N LEU A 97 64.78 -6.27 -54.41
CA LEU A 97 63.84 -6.09 -53.30
C LEU A 97 63.94 -7.22 -52.27
N THR A 98 63.52 -6.92 -51.05
CA THR A 98 63.29 -7.89 -49.98
C THR A 98 61.81 -7.97 -49.66
N ALA A 99 61.19 -9.11 -49.88
CA ALA A 99 59.80 -9.37 -49.52
C ALA A 99 59.69 -9.75 -48.04
N VAL A 100 58.66 -9.24 -47.36
CA VAL A 100 58.36 -9.50 -45.94
C VAL A 100 56.91 -9.97 -45.81
N THR A 101 56.66 -11.12 -45.20
CA THR A 101 55.29 -11.60 -44.94
C THR A 101 54.73 -11.00 -43.65
N GLY A 102 53.41 -11.05 -43.47
CA GLY A 102 52.75 -10.65 -42.21
C GLY A 102 53.16 -11.50 -40.99
N GLU A 103 53.70 -12.69 -41.22
CA GLU A 103 54.21 -13.60 -40.18
C GLU A 103 55.69 -13.33 -39.86
N GLY A 104 56.33 -12.38 -40.57
CA GLY A 104 57.72 -11.98 -40.33
C GLY A 104 58.76 -12.76 -41.14
N ASP A 105 58.35 -13.56 -42.14
CA ASP A 105 59.29 -14.20 -43.06
C ASP A 105 59.89 -13.16 -44.01
N LEU A 106 61.20 -13.21 -44.22
CA LEU A 106 61.96 -12.37 -45.14
C LEU A 106 62.49 -13.21 -46.29
N LEU A 107 62.27 -12.75 -47.52
CA LEU A 107 62.82 -13.37 -48.73
C LEU A 107 63.50 -12.33 -49.61
N SER A 108 64.72 -12.63 -50.06
CA SER A 108 65.51 -11.84 -51.01
C SER A 108 66.22 -12.76 -51.99
N ALA A 109 66.78 -12.22 -53.08
CA ALA A 109 67.44 -13.01 -54.12
C ALA A 109 68.65 -13.84 -53.62
N HIS A 110 69.19 -13.51 -52.44
CA HIS A 110 70.42 -14.12 -51.91
C HIS A 110 70.26 -14.70 -50.50
N PHE A 111 69.12 -14.49 -49.86
CA PHE A 111 68.90 -14.87 -48.46
C PHE A 111 67.41 -15.00 -48.15
N ALA A 112 67.08 -15.97 -47.29
CA ALA A 112 65.75 -16.17 -46.73
C ALA A 112 65.85 -16.35 -45.22
N HIS A 113 64.92 -15.76 -44.48
CA HIS A 113 64.80 -15.90 -43.03
C HIS A 113 63.33 -16.13 -42.67
N GLY A 114 63.03 -17.26 -42.05
CA GLY A 114 61.70 -17.61 -41.59
C GLY A 114 61.82 -18.71 -40.54
N GLY A 115 60.92 -18.73 -39.55
CA GLY A 115 61.04 -19.64 -38.41
C GLY A 115 59.82 -19.65 -37.50
N SER A 116 59.74 -20.66 -36.63
CA SER A 116 58.62 -20.79 -35.67
C SER A 116 58.52 -19.57 -34.78
N ALA A 117 57.30 -19.02 -34.65
CA ALA A 117 56.95 -17.85 -33.85
C ALA A 117 57.83 -17.73 -32.59
N GLY A 118 58.74 -16.76 -32.59
CA GLY A 118 59.59 -16.44 -31.45
C GLY A 118 58.75 -15.97 -30.26
N ALA A 119 59.43 -15.67 -29.14
CA ALA A 119 58.76 -14.92 -28.08
C ALA A 119 58.24 -13.58 -28.65
N PRO A 120 57.11 -13.05 -28.15
CA PRO A 120 56.50 -11.85 -28.70
C PRO A 120 57.51 -10.72 -28.85
N SER A 121 57.47 -10.06 -30.01
CA SER A 121 58.37 -8.93 -30.24
C SER A 121 58.03 -7.77 -29.29
N LEU A 122 58.99 -6.89 -29.01
CA LEU A 122 58.73 -5.70 -28.19
C LEU A 122 57.61 -4.82 -28.81
N LEU A 123 57.49 -4.82 -30.14
CA LEU A 123 56.42 -4.11 -30.84
C LEU A 123 55.05 -4.75 -30.61
N GLU A 124 54.96 -6.08 -30.61
CA GLU A 124 53.71 -6.79 -30.27
C GLU A 124 53.30 -6.53 -28.82
N VAL A 125 54.25 -6.61 -27.88
CA VAL A 125 53.96 -6.32 -26.47
C VAL A 125 53.46 -4.88 -26.31
N GLN A 126 54.10 -3.91 -26.98
CA GLN A 126 53.66 -2.52 -26.94
C GLN A 126 52.28 -2.33 -27.58
N ALA A 127 52.02 -2.98 -28.72
CA ALA A 127 50.70 -2.93 -29.37
C ALA A 127 49.60 -3.49 -28.46
N SER A 128 49.84 -4.61 -27.77
CA SER A 128 48.89 -5.15 -26.79
C SER A 128 48.67 -4.23 -25.59
N VAL A 129 49.72 -3.53 -25.12
CA VAL A 129 49.60 -2.54 -24.05
C VAL A 129 48.76 -1.34 -24.50
N ASP A 130 48.99 -0.84 -25.72
CA ASP A 130 48.26 0.30 -26.27
C ASP A 130 46.79 -0.06 -26.50
N GLU A 131 46.50 -1.26 -27.01
CA GLU A 131 45.14 -1.79 -27.17
C GLU A 131 44.42 -1.89 -25.82
N ALA A 132 45.05 -2.53 -24.82
CA ALA A 132 44.49 -2.64 -23.48
C ALA A 132 44.27 -1.27 -22.81
N ALA A 133 45.17 -0.31 -23.03
CA ALA A 133 45.02 1.05 -22.54
C ALA A 133 43.82 1.76 -23.20
N ALA A 134 43.62 1.59 -24.50
CA ALA A 134 42.48 2.14 -25.22
C ALA A 134 41.16 1.51 -24.75
N GLU A 135 41.12 0.19 -24.54
CA GLU A 135 39.96 -0.51 -23.99
C GLU A 135 39.63 -0.04 -22.56
N LEU A 136 40.65 0.11 -21.71
CA LEU A 136 40.49 0.60 -20.35
C LEU A 136 39.92 2.02 -20.32
N ALA A 137 40.41 2.91 -21.20
CA ALA A 137 39.87 4.26 -21.34
C ALA A 137 38.40 4.24 -21.77
N GLY A 138 38.04 3.38 -22.73
CA GLY A 138 36.66 3.20 -23.17
C GLY A 138 35.74 2.61 -22.07
N LEU A 139 36.25 1.69 -21.24
CA LEU A 139 35.55 1.17 -20.07
C LEU A 139 35.35 2.23 -18.99
N ALA A 140 36.35 3.07 -18.73
CA ALA A 140 36.26 4.13 -17.74
C ALA A 140 35.13 5.11 -18.08
N VAL A 141 35.00 5.53 -19.34
CA VAL A 141 33.90 6.38 -19.81
C VAL A 141 32.55 5.69 -19.56
N ARG A 142 32.38 4.43 -19.99
CA ARG A 142 31.14 3.68 -19.76
C ARG A 142 30.78 3.54 -18.28
N CYS A 143 31.77 3.30 -17.41
CA CYS A 143 31.56 3.24 -15.97
C CYS A 143 31.05 4.57 -15.41
N THR A 144 31.60 5.71 -15.87
CA THR A 144 31.12 7.02 -15.43
C THR A 144 29.68 7.27 -15.89
N GLU A 145 29.34 6.98 -17.15
CA GLU A 145 27.99 7.14 -17.67
C GLU A 145 26.96 6.27 -16.93
N LEU A 146 27.30 5.00 -16.66
CA LEU A 146 26.45 4.09 -15.91
C LEU A 146 26.28 4.53 -14.45
N ALA A 147 27.33 5.04 -13.81
CA ALA A 147 27.26 5.57 -12.46
C ALA A 147 26.32 6.79 -12.39
N GLU A 148 26.41 7.72 -13.35
CA GLU A 148 25.47 8.85 -13.45
C GLU A 148 24.03 8.38 -13.65
N ALA A 149 23.81 7.46 -14.59
CA ALA A 149 22.49 6.90 -14.87
C ALA A 149 21.89 6.21 -13.64
N GLN A 150 22.71 5.46 -12.89
CA GLN A 150 22.31 4.80 -11.64
C GLN A 150 21.91 5.83 -10.58
N ARG A 151 22.69 6.91 -10.40
CA ARG A 151 22.37 7.98 -9.42
C ARG A 151 21.07 8.69 -9.77
N LEU A 152 20.86 9.04 -11.04
CA LEU A 152 19.61 9.64 -11.51
C LEU A 152 18.42 8.70 -11.31
N ALA A 153 18.58 7.42 -11.63
CA ALA A 153 17.54 6.42 -11.41
C ALA A 153 17.21 6.24 -9.92
N ALA A 154 18.22 6.23 -9.05
CA ALA A 154 18.03 6.17 -7.60
C ALA A 154 17.27 7.41 -7.08
N GLY A 155 17.62 8.62 -7.54
CA GLY A 155 16.90 9.85 -7.21
C GLY A 155 15.42 9.79 -7.57
N ARG A 156 15.11 9.42 -8.82
CA ARG A 156 13.71 9.26 -9.28
C ARG A 156 12.94 8.22 -8.47
N ARG A 157 13.60 7.13 -8.05
CA ARG A 157 12.98 6.09 -7.20
C ARG A 157 12.63 6.66 -5.83
N THR A 158 13.54 7.43 -5.23
CA THR A 158 13.30 8.06 -3.92
C THR A 158 12.19 9.10 -3.99
N GLU A 159 12.16 9.95 -5.01
CA GLU A 159 11.08 10.91 -5.24
C GLU A 159 9.72 10.21 -5.44
N SER A 160 9.69 9.17 -6.27
CA SER A 160 8.48 8.37 -6.49
C SER A 160 8.00 7.70 -5.20
N ALA A 161 8.91 7.17 -4.38
CA ALA A 161 8.56 6.56 -3.09
C ALA A 161 7.97 7.58 -2.12
N ALA A 162 8.55 8.78 -2.04
CA ALA A 162 8.01 9.86 -1.22
C ALA A 162 6.60 10.29 -1.66
N LEU A 163 6.37 10.40 -2.98
CA LEU A 163 5.05 10.71 -3.53
C LEU A 163 4.01 9.62 -3.22
N VAL A 164 4.41 8.35 -3.29
CA VAL A 164 3.52 7.23 -2.93
C VAL A 164 3.11 7.28 -1.46
N GLU A 165 4.05 7.56 -0.55
CA GLU A 165 3.73 7.70 0.87
C GLU A 165 2.81 8.91 1.13
N GLU A 166 3.10 10.07 0.56
CA GLU A 166 2.26 11.27 0.67
C GLU A 166 0.83 11.01 0.17
N LEU A 167 0.68 10.41 -1.01
CA LEU A 167 -0.61 10.03 -1.57
C LEU A 167 -1.32 8.99 -0.70
N GLY A 168 -0.56 8.05 -0.13
CA GLY A 168 -1.06 7.06 0.82
C GLY A 168 -1.66 7.72 2.07
N GLU A 169 -0.99 8.70 2.65
CA GLU A 169 -1.48 9.45 3.81
C GLU A 169 -2.75 10.24 3.48
N ARG A 170 -2.76 10.95 2.34
CA ARG A 170 -3.94 11.68 1.86
C ARG A 170 -5.14 10.76 1.66
N ARG A 171 -4.93 9.58 1.05
CA ARG A 171 -5.98 8.58 0.88
C ARG A 171 -6.54 8.12 2.22
N ARG A 172 -5.68 7.75 3.18
CA ARG A 172 -6.11 7.32 4.52
C ARG A 172 -6.89 8.43 5.25
N ALA A 173 -6.49 9.69 5.08
CA ALA A 173 -7.23 10.82 5.66
C ALA A 173 -8.63 10.96 5.06
N ALA A 174 -8.75 10.90 3.73
CA ALA A 174 -10.04 10.93 3.05
C ALA A 174 -10.94 9.73 3.40
N GLU A 175 -10.36 8.54 3.57
CA GLU A 175 -11.09 7.35 4.03
C GLU A 175 -11.66 7.54 5.45
N ARG A 176 -10.88 8.11 6.38
CA ARG A 176 -11.35 8.43 7.73
C ARG A 176 -12.49 9.44 7.72
N GLU A 177 -12.39 10.48 6.89
CA GLU A 177 -13.45 11.48 6.73
C GLU A 177 -14.74 10.84 6.19
N ARG A 178 -14.63 10.03 5.13
CA ARG A 178 -15.77 9.29 4.55
C ARG A 178 -16.41 8.35 5.56
N ALA A 179 -15.61 7.61 6.33
CA ALA A 179 -16.11 6.75 7.39
C ALA A 179 -16.86 7.55 8.48
N GLY A 180 -16.33 8.73 8.85
CA GLY A 180 -17.00 9.65 9.77
C GLY A 180 -18.36 10.11 9.25
N VAL A 181 -18.45 10.53 7.99
CA VAL A 181 -19.71 10.91 7.34
C VAL A 181 -20.70 9.73 7.31
N ALA A 182 -20.25 8.53 6.93
CA ALA A 182 -21.09 7.35 6.90
C ALA A 182 -21.65 6.99 8.30
N GLN A 183 -20.84 7.10 9.35
CA GLN A 183 -21.30 6.90 10.73
C GLN A 183 -22.34 7.94 11.15
N GLN A 184 -22.14 9.22 10.80
CA GLN A 184 -23.12 10.27 11.09
C GLN A 184 -24.45 10.02 10.37
N LEU A 185 -24.40 9.64 9.09
CA LEU A 185 -25.59 9.26 8.32
C LEU A 185 -26.30 8.05 8.94
N GLY A 186 -25.55 7.03 9.37
CA GLY A 186 -26.12 5.87 10.06
C GLY A 186 -26.83 6.25 11.36
N ARG A 187 -26.22 7.12 12.18
CA ARG A 187 -26.82 7.62 13.41
C ARG A 187 -28.10 8.42 13.14
N LEU A 188 -28.05 9.36 12.20
CA LEU A 188 -29.21 10.20 11.83
C LEU A 188 -30.35 9.34 11.25
N ALA A 189 -30.05 8.36 10.41
CA ALA A 189 -31.04 7.42 9.90
C ALA A 189 -31.69 6.59 11.02
N GLY A 190 -30.89 6.15 12.00
CA GLY A 190 -31.41 5.48 13.21
C GLY A 190 -32.36 6.37 14.01
N GLN A 191 -31.97 7.63 14.24
CA GLN A 191 -32.80 8.62 14.93
C GLN A 191 -34.11 8.89 14.17
N ALA A 192 -34.05 9.04 12.85
CA ALA A 192 -35.22 9.26 12.01
C ALA A 192 -36.21 8.07 12.07
N ARG A 193 -35.72 6.83 12.02
CA ARG A 193 -36.58 5.65 12.19
C ARG A 193 -37.19 5.56 13.59
N GLY A 194 -36.41 5.89 14.62
CA GLY A 194 -36.92 5.93 16.00
C GLY A 194 -38.04 6.96 16.14
N ALA A 195 -37.84 8.18 15.63
CA ALA A 195 -38.85 9.23 15.63
C ALA A 195 -40.11 8.84 14.83
N ALA A 196 -39.95 8.22 13.66
CA ALA A 196 -41.08 7.70 12.88
C ALA A 196 -41.87 6.65 13.65
N GLY A 197 -41.20 5.70 14.32
CA GLY A 197 -41.87 4.70 15.13
C GLY A 197 -42.57 5.28 16.37
N GLU A 198 -42.07 6.35 16.97
CA GLU A 198 -42.79 7.07 18.04
C GLU A 198 -44.01 7.80 17.51
N ALA A 199 -43.91 8.44 16.33
CA ALA A 199 -45.04 9.09 15.69
C ALA A 199 -46.17 8.08 15.41
N GLU A 200 -45.85 6.91 14.83
CA GLU A 200 -46.82 5.83 14.61
C GLU A 200 -47.49 5.35 15.91
N ARG A 201 -46.74 5.26 17.02
CA ARG A 201 -47.31 4.92 18.33
C ARG A 201 -48.23 6.00 18.88
N MET A 202 -47.84 7.26 18.74
CA MET A 202 -48.65 8.41 19.16
C MET A 202 -49.94 8.47 18.35
N ASP A 203 -49.87 8.30 17.04
CA ASP A 203 -51.04 8.24 16.15
C ASP A 203 -51.99 7.11 16.55
N ALA A 204 -51.45 5.91 16.78
CA ALA A 204 -52.26 4.77 17.25
C ALA A 204 -52.86 4.98 18.64
N SER A 205 -52.19 5.74 19.52
CA SER A 205 -52.71 6.11 20.83
C SER A 205 -53.81 7.17 20.73
N ALA A 206 -53.63 8.15 19.85
CA ALA A 206 -54.62 9.19 19.58
C ALA A 206 -55.89 8.59 18.99
N ALA A 207 -55.78 7.68 18.01
CA ALA A 207 -56.91 6.97 17.43
C ALA A 207 -57.73 6.21 18.50
N ARG A 208 -57.06 5.44 19.38
CA ARG A 208 -57.71 4.74 20.49
C ARG A 208 -58.39 5.68 21.49
N ALA A 209 -57.78 6.82 21.79
CA ALA A 209 -58.37 7.82 22.67
C ALA A 209 -59.61 8.46 22.04
N GLN A 210 -59.57 8.72 20.73
CA GLN A 210 -60.70 9.25 19.97
C GLN A 210 -61.87 8.26 19.93
N GLU A 211 -61.61 6.98 19.63
CA GLU A 211 -62.62 5.91 19.69
C GLU A 211 -63.22 5.75 21.09
N ALA A 212 -62.43 5.94 22.14
CA ALA A 212 -62.92 5.90 23.52
C ALA A 212 -63.79 7.11 23.87
N LEU A 213 -63.44 8.29 23.37
CA LEU A 213 -64.24 9.50 23.53
C LEU A 213 -65.60 9.36 22.82
N GLU A 214 -65.60 8.87 21.58
CA GLU A 214 -66.83 8.63 20.80
C GLU A 214 -67.77 7.70 21.56
N ARG A 215 -67.29 6.54 22.00
CA ARG A 215 -68.10 5.60 22.83
C ARG A 215 -68.58 6.22 24.14
N ALA A 216 -67.72 6.94 24.86
CA ALA A 216 -68.11 7.58 26.11
C ALA A 216 -69.15 8.69 25.91
N THR A 217 -69.14 9.35 24.75
CA THR A 217 -70.12 10.37 24.37
C THR A 217 -71.46 9.70 24.05
N GLU A 218 -71.47 8.63 23.27
CA GLU A 218 -72.67 7.81 23.00
C GLU A 218 -73.29 7.28 24.29
N GLU A 219 -72.48 6.68 25.18
CA GLU A 219 -72.93 6.19 26.49
C GLU A 219 -73.52 7.32 27.37
N ALA A 220 -72.92 8.52 27.34
CA ALA A 220 -73.41 9.67 28.08
C ALA A 220 -74.75 10.19 27.54
N GLU A 221 -74.92 10.22 26.22
CA GLU A 221 -76.19 10.58 25.56
C GLU A 221 -77.29 9.58 25.94
N GLU A 222 -77.02 8.28 25.85
CA GLU A 222 -77.97 7.23 26.27
C GLU A 222 -78.36 7.36 27.75
N LEU A 223 -77.39 7.64 28.63
CA LEU A 223 -77.66 7.84 30.06
C LEU A 223 -78.49 9.12 30.31
N ALA A 224 -78.24 10.19 29.56
CA ALA A 224 -79.00 11.43 29.66
C ALA A 224 -80.45 11.24 29.19
N GLU A 225 -80.68 10.52 28.09
CA GLU A 225 -82.04 10.16 27.63
C GLU A 225 -82.78 9.32 28.67
N ARG A 226 -82.11 8.31 29.23
CA ARG A 226 -82.69 7.47 30.30
C ARG A 226 -83.02 8.26 31.55
N LEU A 227 -82.17 9.23 31.92
CA LEU A 227 -82.43 10.13 33.04
C LEU A 227 -83.68 10.97 32.77
N LEU A 228 -83.78 11.58 31.58
CA LEU A 228 -84.93 12.40 31.20
C LEU A 228 -86.24 11.60 31.26
N VAL A 229 -86.26 10.37 30.73
CA VAL A 229 -87.44 9.48 30.83
C VAL A 229 -87.78 9.15 32.28
N ALA A 230 -86.79 8.92 33.14
CA ALA A 230 -87.02 8.66 34.56
C ALA A 230 -87.55 9.90 35.31
N GLU A 231 -87.05 11.09 34.98
CA GLU A 231 -87.50 12.36 35.53
C GLU A 231 -88.94 12.70 35.08
N GLU A 232 -89.29 12.49 33.81
CA GLU A 232 -90.66 12.64 33.29
C GLU A 232 -91.62 11.65 33.98
N ALA A 233 -91.24 10.38 34.10
CA ALA A 233 -92.05 9.37 34.79
C ALA A 233 -92.25 9.70 36.28
N ALA A 234 -91.27 10.35 36.93
CA ALA A 234 -91.43 10.82 38.30
C ALA A 234 -92.39 12.02 38.39
N GLY A 235 -92.33 12.94 37.42
CA GLY A 235 -93.18 14.14 37.35
C GLY A 235 -94.65 13.88 37.01
N ASP A 236 -94.95 12.82 36.24
CA ASP A 236 -96.31 12.53 35.75
C ASP A 236 -97.20 11.71 36.72
N GLY A 237 -96.76 11.43 37.95
CA GLY A 237 -97.64 10.82 38.97
C GLY A 237 -96.99 10.02 40.09
N ALA A 238 -95.69 10.20 40.35
CA ALA A 238 -94.97 9.48 41.40
C ALA A 238 -94.74 10.29 42.69
N ASP A 239 -95.39 11.45 42.85
CA ASP A 239 -95.29 12.27 44.07
C ASP A 239 -96.16 11.73 45.23
N ASP A 240 -96.98 10.70 44.97
CA ASP A 240 -97.62 9.91 46.02
C ASP A 240 -96.62 8.85 46.51
N GLU A 241 -95.89 9.15 47.59
CA GLU A 241 -95.12 8.17 48.36
C GLU A 241 -95.98 6.91 48.56
N PRO A 242 -95.52 5.71 48.15
CA PRO A 242 -96.34 4.51 48.23
C PRO A 242 -96.77 4.26 49.68
N ASP A 243 -98.08 4.15 49.94
CA ASP A 243 -98.68 4.05 51.27
C ASP A 243 -97.97 3.00 52.15
N THR A 244 -97.13 3.47 53.06
CA THR A 244 -96.39 2.60 53.99
C THR A 244 -97.26 2.13 55.15
N GLY A 245 -98.50 2.60 55.25
CA GLY A 245 -99.41 2.30 56.35
C GLY A 245 -99.67 0.80 56.52
N VAL A 246 -99.72 0.03 55.44
CA VAL A 246 -99.87 -1.43 55.51
C VAL A 246 -98.61 -2.09 56.07
N ARG A 247 -97.43 -1.68 55.59
CA ARG A 247 -96.14 -2.19 56.08
C ARG A 247 -95.96 -1.89 57.56
N ASP A 248 -96.22 -0.65 57.94
CA ASP A 248 -96.00 -0.16 59.30
C ASP A 248 -97.00 -0.80 60.27
N ARG A 249 -98.26 -1.00 59.85
CA ARG A 249 -99.26 -1.77 60.61
C ARG A 249 -98.81 -3.23 60.82
N LEU A 250 -98.37 -3.92 59.76
CA LEU A 250 -97.89 -5.30 59.86
C LEU A 250 -96.64 -5.42 60.74
N ALA A 251 -95.75 -4.43 60.72
CA ALA A 251 -94.59 -4.39 61.61
C ALA A 251 -95.00 -4.23 63.08
N ALA A 252 -96.01 -3.38 63.36
CA ALA A 252 -96.57 -3.22 64.70
C ALA A 252 -97.29 -4.49 65.18
N ASP A 253 -98.10 -5.12 64.34
CA ASP A 253 -98.77 -6.38 64.63
C ASP A 253 -97.76 -7.49 64.92
N GLY A 254 -96.68 -7.57 64.15
CA GLY A 254 -95.58 -8.50 64.38
C GLY A 254 -94.82 -8.25 65.69
N ALA A 255 -94.65 -6.99 66.09
CA ALA A 255 -94.07 -6.64 67.39
C ALA A 255 -94.98 -7.05 68.56
N ASN A 256 -96.28 -6.78 68.45
CA ASN A 256 -97.29 -7.17 69.43
C ASN A 256 -97.36 -8.70 69.59
N ALA A 257 -97.39 -9.43 68.47
CA ALA A 257 -97.41 -10.89 68.50
C ALA A 257 -96.18 -11.48 69.22
N ARG A 258 -94.98 -10.93 68.97
CA ARG A 258 -93.75 -11.34 69.68
C ARG A 258 -93.81 -11.03 71.17
N GLN A 259 -94.39 -9.90 71.56
CA GLN A 259 -94.58 -9.56 72.98
C GLN A 259 -95.55 -10.52 73.65
N THR A 260 -96.70 -10.81 73.04
CA THR A 260 -97.67 -11.78 73.56
C THR A 260 -97.06 -13.18 73.68
N GLU A 261 -96.26 -13.60 72.70
CA GLU A 261 -95.52 -14.87 72.77
C GLU A 261 -94.53 -14.89 73.95
N MET A 262 -93.77 -13.80 74.16
CA MET A 262 -92.81 -13.69 75.25
C MET A 262 -93.49 -13.72 76.63
N GLU A 263 -94.63 -13.03 76.78
CA GLU A 263 -95.45 -13.07 77.98
C GLU A 263 -96.01 -14.48 78.24
N ALA A 264 -96.52 -15.16 77.21
CA ALA A 264 -96.99 -16.54 77.34
C ALA A 264 -95.86 -17.50 77.76
N ARG A 265 -94.67 -17.38 77.16
CA ARG A 265 -93.48 -18.16 77.56
C ARG A 265 -93.06 -17.87 79.00
N LEU A 266 -93.13 -16.62 79.43
CA LEU A 266 -92.84 -16.24 80.81
C LEU A 266 -93.86 -16.83 81.79
N GLN A 267 -95.16 -16.83 81.44
CA GLN A 267 -96.20 -17.46 82.25
C GLN A 267 -95.98 -18.97 82.36
N VAL A 268 -95.67 -19.65 81.24
CA VAL A 268 -95.31 -21.08 81.26
C VAL A 268 -94.12 -21.35 82.17
N ARG A 269 -93.02 -20.60 82.03
CA ARG A 269 -91.85 -20.74 82.92
C ARG A 269 -92.20 -20.46 84.38
N THR A 270 -93.06 -19.47 84.64
CA THR A 270 -93.52 -19.15 86.00
C THR A 270 -94.35 -20.30 86.59
N HIS A 271 -95.21 -20.93 85.79
CA HIS A 271 -95.95 -22.12 86.19
C HIS A 271 -95.03 -23.33 86.43
N GLU A 272 -94.04 -23.55 85.56
CA GLU A 272 -93.03 -24.61 85.71
C GLU A 272 -92.19 -24.44 87.00
N GLU A 273 -91.73 -23.22 87.29
CA GLU A 273 -91.00 -22.93 88.53
C GLU A 273 -91.88 -23.09 89.78
N ARG A 274 -93.18 -22.75 89.69
CA ARG A 274 -94.15 -23.02 90.78
C ARG A 274 -94.40 -24.51 91.00
N VAL A 275 -94.42 -25.33 89.94
CA VAL A 275 -94.55 -26.79 90.04
C VAL A 275 -93.30 -27.43 90.66
N LYS A 276 -92.09 -26.92 90.36
CA LYS A 276 -90.84 -27.38 91.00
C LYS A 276 -90.74 -27.04 92.50
N ALA A 277 -91.50 -26.06 92.98
CA ALA A 277 -91.49 -25.62 94.37
C ALA A 277 -92.49 -26.38 95.28
N LEU A 278 -93.24 -27.36 94.73
CA LEU A 278 -94.13 -28.30 95.42
C LEU A 278 -93.47 -29.68 95.51
#